data_AF-M7N6Y5-F1
#
_entry.id   AF-M7N6Y5-F1
#
_cell.length_a   1.000
_cell.length_b   1.000
_cell.length_c   1.000
_cell.angle_alpha   90.00
_cell.angle_beta   90.00
_cell.angle_gamma   90.00
#
_symmetry.space_group_name_H-M   'P 1'
#
loop_
_entity.id
_entity.type
_entity.pdbx_description
1 polymer ?
#
loop_
_entity_poly.entity_id
_entity_poly.type
_entity_poly.pdbx_seq_one_letter_code
_entity_poly.pdbx_strand_id
1 'polypeptide(L)'
;MRNIGKQQTVILKKLFRPIDIAPLIFFRIVVGGLITLELLGEILTDYNADYFHTEFHFSYQFFEWLTPWPPFWMRLHFAFNVLMALLVTLGVYYRLSAILLFLGTTSAFLMEKSVYINHTYLYCLTAFLMIFLPANRAWSWDVKRRPELLQSAVPAWTVWILVFQISVVYFFAGLAKVNPDWFSGTPMNIWLPARGHYYIIGPLLSQPWLPKLMSWGGVAFDLLVVPLMLWPPTRRWTFGVAVFFHLTNVSIFGIGTFPWYSIAMTALFFPPTSFRRLVILRRKLPPYIPIAFNEQLRPQLRTTIGVFLGLYALVQLAVPLRQYAYGGNSSWTEDGHNFSWHMMLRSKGGHLFYRVVLPATGEERQIDPLDYITPHQYRSMMGKPDMILELAHHIRNKLLAQGHSEVEIYAHCLLIYNGRPARPFVDSNINLATQRRQLGAYEWVLPLED
;
A
#
# COMPACT_ATOMS: atom_id res chain seq x y z
N MET A 1 -9.84 -34.68 16.51
CA MET A 1 -9.41 -34.84 15.09
C MET A 1 -10.56 -35.03 14.09
N ARG A 2 -11.57 -35.90 14.31
CA ARG A 2 -12.70 -36.13 13.34
C ARG A 2 -13.55 -34.89 12.99
N ASN A 3 -13.77 -33.96 13.92
CA ASN A 3 -14.57 -32.74 13.65
C ASN A 3 -13.82 -31.68 12.83
N ILE A 4 -12.49 -31.62 12.96
CA ILE A 4 -11.64 -30.69 12.21
C ILE A 4 -11.63 -31.10 10.71
N GLY A 5 -11.50 -32.39 10.40
CA GLY A 5 -11.55 -32.88 9.02
C GLY A 5 -12.90 -32.65 8.33
N LYS A 6 -14.02 -32.77 9.05
CA LYS A 6 -15.36 -32.47 8.52
C LYS A 6 -15.54 -30.96 8.22
N GLN A 7 -15.10 -30.07 9.12
CA GLN A 7 -15.19 -28.63 8.90
C GLN A 7 -14.26 -28.13 7.77
N GLN A 8 -13.03 -28.66 7.68
CA GLN A 8 -12.11 -28.39 6.56
C GLN A 8 -12.75 -28.74 5.22
N THR A 9 -13.47 -29.86 5.15
CA THR A 9 -14.17 -30.30 3.94
C THR A 9 -15.30 -29.34 3.55
N VAL A 10 -15.99 -28.72 4.51
CA VAL A 10 -17.09 -27.77 4.26
C VAL A 10 -16.58 -26.42 3.76
N ILE A 11 -15.51 -25.88 4.35
CA ILE A 11 -14.93 -24.59 3.94
C ILE A 11 -14.35 -24.70 2.53
N LEU A 12 -13.57 -25.75 2.25
CA LEU A 12 -13.04 -26.01 0.91
C LEU A 12 -14.17 -26.10 -0.12
N LYS A 13 -15.25 -26.84 0.17
CA LYS A 13 -16.41 -26.91 -0.73
C LYS A 13 -17.02 -25.55 -1.06
N LYS A 14 -17.12 -24.64 -0.07
CA LYS A 14 -17.63 -23.27 -0.28
C LYS A 14 -16.71 -22.41 -1.15
N LEU A 15 -15.39 -22.57 -1.06
CA LEU A 15 -14.42 -21.84 -1.89
C LEU A 15 -14.54 -22.19 -3.38
N PHE A 16 -14.95 -23.42 -3.69
CA PHE A 16 -15.09 -23.91 -5.06
C PHE A 16 -16.55 -23.95 -5.57
N ARG A 17 -17.51 -23.37 -4.85
CA ARG A 17 -18.86 -23.19 -5.42
C ARG A 17 -18.76 -22.32 -6.68
N PRO A 18 -19.47 -22.65 -7.77
CA PRO A 18 -19.46 -21.83 -8.97
C PRO A 18 -20.14 -20.50 -8.68
N ILE A 19 -19.48 -19.41 -9.09
CA ILE A 19 -20.08 -18.09 -9.21
C ILE A 19 -19.89 -17.59 -10.62
N ASP A 20 -20.72 -16.64 -11.02
CA ASP A 20 -20.58 -15.99 -12.32
C ASP A 20 -19.24 -15.23 -12.43
N ILE A 21 -18.63 -15.26 -13.61
CA ILE A 21 -17.35 -14.58 -13.88
C ILE A 21 -17.48 -13.04 -13.90
N ALA A 22 -18.69 -12.48 -14.02
CA ALA A 22 -18.91 -11.04 -14.23
C ALA A 22 -18.16 -10.11 -13.26
N PRO A 23 -18.11 -10.33 -11.92
CA PRO A 23 -17.36 -9.48 -11.00
C PRO A 23 -15.85 -9.51 -11.28
N LEU A 24 -15.32 -10.67 -11.71
CA LEU A 24 -13.91 -10.83 -12.03
C LEU A 24 -13.53 -10.09 -13.33
N ILE A 25 -14.45 -10.05 -14.30
CA ILE A 25 -14.24 -9.26 -15.53
C ILE A 25 -14.32 -7.76 -15.24
N PHE A 26 -15.28 -7.34 -14.41
CA PHE A 26 -15.33 -5.97 -13.90
C PHE A 26 -14.00 -5.59 -13.22
N PHE A 27 -13.51 -6.43 -12.31
CA PHE A 27 -12.24 -6.23 -11.63
C PHE A 27 -11.09 -6.07 -12.64
N ARG A 28 -10.91 -7.00 -13.58
CA ARG A 28 -9.81 -6.90 -14.56
C ARG A 28 -9.82 -5.58 -15.32
N ILE A 29 -10.99 -5.11 -15.72
CA ILE A 29 -11.08 -3.96 -16.62
C ILE A 29 -11.04 -2.64 -15.86
N VAL A 30 -11.80 -2.53 -14.79
CA VAL A 30 -11.88 -1.30 -14.00
C VAL A 30 -10.65 -1.16 -13.12
N VAL A 31 -10.29 -2.20 -12.35
CA VAL A 31 -9.12 -2.15 -11.47
C VAL A 31 -7.82 -2.20 -12.28
N GLY A 32 -7.75 -3.04 -13.33
CA GLY A 32 -6.60 -3.01 -14.24
C GLY A 32 -6.41 -1.63 -14.89
N GLY A 33 -7.50 -1.01 -15.36
CA GLY A 33 -7.45 0.34 -15.94
C GLY A 33 -7.02 1.41 -14.94
N LEU A 34 -7.46 1.32 -13.69
CA LEU A 34 -7.02 2.24 -12.62
C LEU A 34 -5.53 2.07 -12.30
N ILE A 35 -5.03 0.83 -12.25
CA ILE A 35 -3.60 0.56 -12.10
C ILE A 35 -2.81 1.13 -13.29
N THR A 36 -3.32 0.97 -14.52
CA THR A 36 -2.71 1.62 -15.69
C THR A 36 -2.64 3.13 -15.54
N LEU A 37 -3.72 3.77 -15.09
CA LEU A 37 -3.76 5.22 -14.92
C LEU A 37 -2.78 5.70 -13.85
N GLU A 38 -2.63 4.95 -12.76
CA GLU A 38 -1.63 5.26 -11.74
C GLU A 38 -0.21 5.20 -12.32
N LEU A 39 0.14 4.08 -12.95
CA LEU A 39 1.48 3.87 -13.52
C LEU A 39 1.77 4.89 -14.64
N LEU A 40 0.74 5.33 -15.36
CA LEU A 40 0.89 6.42 -16.33
C LEU A 40 1.12 7.75 -15.63
N GLY A 41 0.40 8.03 -14.53
CA GLY A 41 0.61 9.20 -13.68
C GLY A 41 2.05 9.26 -13.15
N GLU A 42 2.62 8.13 -12.73
CA GLU A 42 4.02 8.03 -12.31
C GLU A 42 5.01 8.48 -13.41
N ILE A 43 4.67 8.31 -14.69
CA ILE A 43 5.51 8.78 -15.82
C ILE A 43 5.26 10.25 -16.14
N LEU A 44 4.01 10.69 -16.10
CA LEU A 44 3.57 12.01 -16.56
C LEU A 44 3.74 13.12 -15.51
N THR A 45 4.19 12.78 -14.30
CA THR A 45 4.36 13.72 -13.18
C THR A 45 5.70 13.49 -12.50
N ASP A 46 6.10 14.43 -11.63
CA ASP A 46 7.36 14.35 -10.89
C ASP A 46 7.35 13.35 -9.72
N TYR A 47 6.33 12.50 -9.58
CA TYR A 47 6.27 11.48 -8.52
C TYR A 47 7.46 10.51 -8.55
N ASN A 48 8.09 10.36 -9.71
CA ASN A 48 9.25 9.49 -9.89
C ASN A 48 10.60 10.20 -9.74
N ALA A 49 10.64 11.49 -9.36
CA ALA A 49 11.87 12.28 -9.36
C ALA A 49 12.99 11.66 -8.52
N ASP A 50 12.63 11.02 -7.40
CA ASP A 50 13.56 10.32 -6.52
C ASP A 50 14.30 9.16 -7.21
N TYR A 51 13.77 8.58 -8.29
CA TYR A 51 14.44 7.54 -9.07
C TYR A 51 15.50 8.09 -10.04
N PHE A 52 15.52 9.40 -10.28
CA PHE A 52 16.33 10.02 -11.34
C PHE A 52 17.30 11.09 -10.84
N HIS A 53 16.97 11.77 -9.74
CA HIS A 53 17.60 13.02 -9.36
C HIS A 53 18.14 13.00 -7.92
N THR A 54 18.88 11.96 -7.57
CA THR A 54 19.51 11.83 -6.24
C THR A 54 20.88 11.16 -6.31
N GLU A 55 21.75 11.45 -5.35
CA GLU A 55 23.02 10.73 -5.16
C GLU A 55 22.79 9.38 -4.44
N PHE A 56 21.74 9.30 -3.62
CA PHE A 56 21.49 8.17 -2.74
C PHE A 56 20.03 7.71 -2.77
N HIS A 57 19.84 6.40 -2.87
CA HIS A 57 18.52 5.75 -2.85
C HIS A 57 18.33 4.97 -1.55
N PHE A 58 17.17 5.12 -0.93
CA PHE A 58 16.83 4.36 0.27
C PHE A 58 16.30 2.98 -0.10
N SER A 59 16.78 1.95 0.56
CA SER A 59 16.42 0.56 0.31
C SER A 59 15.51 -0.01 1.37
N TYR A 60 14.65 -0.95 0.99
CA TYR A 60 14.02 -1.83 1.97
C TYR A 60 15.06 -2.83 2.49
N GLN A 61 15.00 -3.13 3.78
CA GLN A 61 15.82 -4.18 4.37
C GLN A 61 15.62 -5.49 3.59
N PHE A 62 16.71 -6.22 3.34
CA PHE A 62 16.79 -7.42 2.50
C PHE A 62 16.72 -7.21 0.98
N PHE A 63 16.54 -5.96 0.52
CA PHE A 63 16.50 -5.56 -0.89
C PHE A 63 17.54 -4.50 -1.22
N GLU A 64 18.61 -4.40 -0.43
CA GLU A 64 19.72 -3.46 -0.65
C GLU A 64 20.41 -3.63 -2.01
N TRP A 65 20.32 -4.84 -2.58
CA TRP A 65 20.89 -5.18 -3.89
C TRP A 65 20.04 -4.67 -5.08
N LEU A 66 18.80 -4.24 -4.83
CA LEU A 66 17.87 -3.81 -5.86
C LEU A 66 17.81 -2.28 -5.89
N THR A 67 18.69 -1.66 -6.67
CA THR A 67 18.75 -0.20 -6.82
C THR A 67 18.05 0.25 -8.12
N PRO A 68 17.59 1.51 -8.21
CA PRO A 68 17.06 2.07 -9.44
C PRO A 68 18.05 1.91 -10.61
N TRP A 69 17.52 1.62 -11.79
CA TRP A 69 18.32 1.53 -13.00
C TRP A 69 18.85 2.90 -13.41
N PRO A 70 19.89 2.96 -14.27
CA PRO A 70 20.27 4.22 -14.91
C PRO A 70 19.06 4.88 -15.60
N PRO A 71 19.01 6.22 -15.68
CA PRO A 71 17.78 6.95 -16.03
C PRO A 71 17.05 6.49 -17.30
N PHE A 72 17.80 6.11 -18.35
CA PHE A 72 17.19 5.59 -19.58
C PHE A 72 16.42 4.28 -19.33
N TRP A 73 17.04 3.33 -18.64
CA TRP A 73 16.45 2.02 -18.35
C TRP A 73 15.30 2.12 -17.35
N MET A 74 15.37 3.04 -16.39
CA MET A 74 14.28 3.26 -15.45
C MET A 74 13.04 3.84 -16.14
N ARG A 75 13.20 4.75 -17.12
CA ARG A 75 12.07 5.21 -17.95
C ARG A 75 11.45 4.08 -18.77
N LEU A 76 12.27 3.21 -19.36
CA LEU A 76 11.76 2.02 -20.06
C LEU A 76 11.04 1.05 -19.13
N HIS A 77 11.54 0.89 -17.89
CA HIS A 77 10.90 0.09 -16.86
C HIS A 77 9.49 0.59 -16.54
N PHE A 78 9.32 1.89 -16.32
CA PHE A 78 7.99 2.47 -16.08
C PHE A 78 7.07 2.32 -17.29
N ALA A 79 7.56 2.60 -18.51
CA ALA A 79 6.78 2.41 -19.73
C ALA A 79 6.35 0.95 -19.94
N PHE A 80 7.24 0.00 -19.59
CA PHE A 80 6.95 -1.42 -19.60
C PHE A 80 5.83 -1.79 -18.60
N ASN A 81 5.87 -1.24 -17.38
CA ASN A 81 4.82 -1.47 -16.37
C ASN A 81 3.45 -0.98 -16.86
N VAL A 82 3.39 0.21 -17.46
CA VAL A 82 2.16 0.76 -18.07
C VAL A 82 1.63 -0.17 -19.17
N LEU A 83 2.52 -0.63 -20.07
CA LEU A 83 2.15 -1.56 -21.12
C LEU A 83 1.61 -2.88 -20.55
N MET A 84 2.29 -3.48 -19.56
CA MET A 84 1.82 -4.73 -18.94
C MET A 84 0.47 -4.55 -18.25
N ALA A 85 0.24 -3.43 -17.56
CA ALA A 85 -1.07 -3.11 -16.97
C ALA A 85 -2.17 -2.97 -18.02
N LEU A 86 -1.87 -2.33 -19.17
CA LEU A 86 -2.80 -2.26 -20.31
C LEU A 86 -3.11 -3.65 -20.88
N LEU A 87 -2.10 -4.50 -21.08
CA LEU A 87 -2.29 -5.86 -21.58
C LEU A 87 -3.12 -6.71 -20.61
N VAL A 88 -2.90 -6.58 -19.30
CA VAL A 88 -3.74 -7.21 -18.26
C VAL A 88 -5.19 -6.73 -18.36
N THR A 89 -5.39 -5.42 -18.46
CA THR A 89 -6.71 -4.77 -18.59
C THR A 89 -7.46 -5.28 -19.82
N LEU A 90 -6.79 -5.41 -20.96
CA LEU A 90 -7.36 -5.93 -22.20
C LEU A 90 -7.45 -7.47 -22.25
N GLY A 91 -6.73 -8.15 -21.35
CA GLY A 91 -6.65 -9.60 -21.26
C GLY A 91 -5.91 -10.20 -22.47
N VAL A 92 -4.78 -9.59 -22.83
CA VAL A 92 -3.85 -10.03 -23.87
C VAL A 92 -2.71 -10.79 -23.20
N TYR A 93 -2.49 -12.05 -23.54
CA TYR A 93 -1.47 -12.91 -22.90
C TYR A 93 -1.54 -12.84 -21.36
N TYR A 94 -2.77 -12.85 -20.83
CA TYR A 94 -3.06 -12.33 -19.49
C TYR A 94 -2.16 -12.91 -18.38
N ARG A 95 -1.89 -14.22 -18.39
CA ARG A 95 -1.05 -14.85 -17.36
C ARG A 95 0.38 -14.31 -17.39
N LEU A 96 0.96 -14.19 -18.58
CA LEU A 96 2.30 -13.64 -18.75
C LEU A 96 2.32 -12.15 -18.39
N SER A 97 1.37 -11.37 -18.89
CA SER A 97 1.29 -9.94 -18.59
C SER A 97 1.06 -9.66 -17.10
N ALA A 98 0.28 -10.49 -16.40
CA ALA A 98 0.08 -10.35 -14.95
C ALA A 98 1.37 -10.66 -14.16
N ILE A 99 2.13 -11.69 -14.56
CA ILE A 99 3.43 -12.00 -13.94
C ILE A 99 4.40 -10.84 -14.17
N LEU A 100 4.51 -10.36 -15.41
CA LEU A 100 5.43 -9.28 -15.76
C LEU A 100 5.03 -7.95 -15.10
N LEU A 101 3.74 -7.65 -14.99
CA LEU A 101 3.23 -6.50 -14.24
C LEU A 101 3.62 -6.60 -12.76
N PHE A 102 3.39 -7.76 -12.13
CA PHE A 102 3.76 -7.96 -10.73
C PHE A 102 5.26 -7.78 -10.50
N LEU A 103 6.10 -8.43 -11.31
CA LEU A 103 7.55 -8.32 -11.17
C LEU A 103 8.03 -6.89 -11.42
N GLY A 104 7.57 -6.25 -12.48
CA GLY A 104 7.93 -4.88 -12.83
C GLY A 104 7.53 -3.90 -11.73
N THR A 105 6.23 -3.78 -11.42
CA THR A 105 5.75 -2.84 -10.40
C THR A 105 6.34 -3.12 -9.01
N THR A 106 6.47 -4.39 -8.62
CA THR A 106 7.07 -4.72 -7.31
C THR A 106 8.55 -4.40 -7.26
N SER A 107 9.29 -4.62 -8.36
CA SER A 107 10.71 -4.26 -8.40
C SER A 107 10.92 -2.75 -8.32
N ALA A 108 10.15 -1.95 -9.07
CA ALA A 108 10.19 -0.49 -8.94
C ALA A 108 9.87 -0.04 -7.51
N PHE A 109 8.79 -0.57 -6.92
CA PHE A 109 8.40 -0.30 -5.53
C PHE A 109 9.52 -0.61 -4.52
N LEU A 110 10.31 -1.66 -4.74
CA LEU A 110 11.40 -2.07 -3.85
C LEU A 110 12.71 -1.29 -4.07
N MET A 111 12.87 -0.62 -5.21
CA MET A 111 14.08 0.13 -5.56
C MET A 111 14.23 1.47 -4.83
N GLU A 112 13.11 2.11 -4.45
CA GLU A 112 13.14 3.40 -3.75
C GLU A 112 12.12 3.43 -2.62
N LYS A 113 12.62 3.40 -1.38
CA LYS A 113 11.80 3.40 -0.17
C LYS A 113 11.23 4.78 0.14
N SER A 114 11.86 5.86 -0.32
CA SER A 114 11.39 7.23 -0.04
C SER A 114 9.99 7.52 -0.63
N VAL A 115 9.59 6.80 -1.68
CA VAL A 115 8.30 6.95 -2.35
C VAL A 115 7.24 5.96 -1.83
N TYR A 116 7.48 5.30 -0.69
CA TYR A 116 6.51 4.38 -0.10
C TYR A 116 5.15 5.05 0.16
N ILE A 117 4.10 4.49 -0.41
CA ILE A 117 2.71 4.78 -0.05
C ILE A 117 1.91 3.47 0.00
N ASN A 118 0.95 3.38 0.93
CA ASN A 118 0.15 2.16 1.15
C ASN A 118 -0.62 1.70 -0.11
N HIS A 119 -1.03 2.60 -1.01
CA HIS A 119 -1.76 2.20 -2.22
C HIS A 119 -0.83 1.54 -3.26
N THR A 120 0.42 1.98 -3.40
CA THR A 120 1.41 1.31 -4.26
C THR A 120 1.67 -0.12 -3.78
N TYR A 121 1.77 -0.32 -2.46
CA TYR A 121 1.85 -1.65 -1.87
C TYR A 121 0.61 -2.50 -2.19
N LEU A 122 -0.59 -1.93 -2.08
CA LEU A 122 -1.85 -2.60 -2.46
C LEU A 122 -1.87 -2.99 -3.94
N TYR A 123 -1.31 -2.17 -4.83
CA TYR A 123 -1.24 -2.47 -6.26
C TYR A 123 -0.27 -3.62 -6.55
N CYS A 124 0.86 -3.70 -5.84
CA CYS A 124 1.76 -4.87 -5.91
C CYS A 124 1.04 -6.16 -5.48
N LEU A 125 0.30 -6.13 -4.36
CA LEU A 125 -0.50 -7.28 -3.91
C LEU A 125 -1.62 -7.65 -4.90
N THR A 126 -2.24 -6.65 -5.52
CA THR A 126 -3.29 -6.86 -6.52
C THR A 126 -2.72 -7.51 -7.77
N ALA A 127 -1.58 -7.02 -8.28
CA ALA A 127 -0.87 -7.59 -9.41
C ALA A 127 -0.44 -9.04 -9.12
N PHE A 128 0.05 -9.32 -7.91
CA PHE A 128 0.34 -10.68 -7.45
C PHE A 128 -0.90 -11.58 -7.51
N LEU A 129 -2.02 -11.15 -6.94
CA LEU A 129 -3.25 -11.94 -6.96
C LEU A 129 -3.74 -12.20 -8.40
N MET A 130 -3.67 -11.20 -9.29
CA MET A 130 -4.06 -11.33 -10.70
C MET A 130 -3.36 -12.49 -11.42
N ILE A 131 -2.12 -12.84 -11.05
CA ILE A 131 -1.41 -14.00 -11.62
C ILE A 131 -2.24 -15.27 -11.52
N PHE A 132 -2.99 -15.46 -10.43
CA PHE A 132 -3.72 -16.67 -10.12
C PHE A 132 -5.17 -16.66 -10.61
N LEU A 133 -5.75 -15.48 -10.86
CA LEU A 133 -7.15 -15.33 -11.20
C LEU A 133 -7.43 -15.67 -12.68
N PRO A 134 -8.51 -16.38 -13.02
CA PRO A 134 -8.89 -16.67 -14.40
C PRO A 134 -9.62 -15.49 -15.08
N ALA A 135 -9.14 -14.25 -14.90
CA ALA A 135 -9.87 -13.05 -15.33
C ALA A 135 -9.87 -12.81 -16.85
N ASN A 136 -9.08 -13.58 -17.59
CA ASN A 136 -9.07 -13.57 -19.05
C ASN A 136 -10.11 -14.49 -19.68
N ARG A 137 -10.85 -15.30 -18.92
CA ARG A 137 -11.76 -16.31 -19.47
C ARG A 137 -13.08 -15.75 -20.01
N ALA A 138 -13.30 -14.43 -19.98
CA ALA A 138 -14.39 -13.77 -20.69
C ALA A 138 -14.05 -12.32 -21.07
N TRP A 139 -14.66 -11.82 -22.15
CA TRP A 139 -14.49 -10.48 -22.72
C TRP A 139 -13.02 -10.00 -22.80
N SER A 140 -12.12 -10.87 -23.22
CA SER A 140 -10.68 -10.61 -23.33
C SER A 140 -10.18 -10.85 -24.75
N TRP A 141 -8.99 -10.32 -25.06
CA TRP A 141 -8.32 -10.65 -26.31
C TRP A 141 -7.88 -12.11 -26.36
N ASP A 142 -7.52 -12.72 -25.23
CA ASP A 142 -7.20 -14.14 -25.14
C ASP A 142 -8.35 -15.02 -25.63
N VAL A 143 -9.58 -14.77 -25.19
CA VAL A 143 -10.77 -15.51 -25.64
C VAL A 143 -11.09 -15.22 -27.11
N LYS A 144 -10.86 -13.99 -27.58
CA LYS A 144 -11.02 -13.66 -29.00
C LYS A 144 -10.08 -14.48 -29.89
N ARG A 145 -8.84 -14.72 -29.44
CA ARG A 145 -7.85 -15.54 -30.16
C ARG A 145 -8.07 -17.04 -29.98
N ARG A 146 -8.56 -17.44 -28.80
CA ARG A 146 -8.73 -18.82 -28.36
C ARG A 146 -10.12 -18.99 -27.72
N PRO A 147 -11.17 -19.18 -28.53
CA PRO A 147 -12.55 -19.28 -28.05
C PRO A 147 -12.77 -20.39 -27.02
N GLU A 148 -11.95 -21.44 -27.01
CA GLU A 148 -11.97 -22.54 -26.04
C GLU A 148 -11.68 -22.10 -24.60
N LEU A 149 -11.10 -20.91 -24.41
CA LEU A 149 -10.89 -20.33 -23.09
C LEU A 149 -12.17 -19.75 -22.47
N LEU A 150 -13.25 -19.57 -23.23
CA LEU A 150 -14.46 -18.93 -22.78
C LEU A 150 -15.09 -19.68 -21.58
N GLN A 151 -15.32 -18.96 -20.48
CA GLN A 151 -16.03 -19.47 -19.32
C GLN A 151 -17.03 -18.44 -18.81
N SER A 152 -18.18 -18.91 -18.32
CA SER A 152 -19.20 -18.07 -17.68
C SER A 152 -19.20 -18.17 -16.15
N ALA A 153 -18.49 -19.16 -15.59
CA ALA A 153 -18.37 -19.39 -14.16
C ALA A 153 -16.90 -19.53 -13.72
N VAL A 154 -16.64 -19.16 -12.47
CA VAL A 154 -15.35 -19.30 -11.77
C VAL A 154 -15.57 -19.79 -10.34
N PRO A 155 -14.57 -20.41 -9.69
CA PRO A 155 -14.67 -20.75 -8.28
C PRO A 155 -14.84 -19.51 -7.40
N ALA A 156 -15.69 -19.57 -6.37
CA ALA A 156 -15.98 -18.41 -5.52
C ALA A 156 -14.73 -17.72 -4.91
N TRP A 157 -13.68 -18.48 -4.58
CA TRP A 157 -12.46 -17.93 -4.00
C TRP A 157 -11.83 -16.82 -4.86
N THR A 158 -12.00 -16.85 -6.18
CA THR A 158 -11.36 -15.88 -7.10
C THR A 158 -11.87 -14.46 -6.89
N VAL A 159 -13.11 -14.29 -6.42
CA VAL A 159 -13.66 -12.99 -6.06
C VAL A 159 -13.47 -12.73 -4.56
N TRP A 160 -13.66 -13.74 -3.72
CA TRP A 160 -13.56 -13.57 -2.27
C TRP A 160 -12.16 -13.24 -1.77
N ILE A 161 -11.09 -13.63 -2.48
CA ILE A 161 -9.72 -13.21 -2.13
C ILE A 161 -9.50 -11.70 -2.35
N LEU A 162 -10.15 -11.12 -3.36
CA LEU A 162 -10.12 -9.68 -3.63
C LEU A 162 -10.93 -8.91 -2.59
N VAL A 163 -12.11 -9.42 -2.25
CA VAL A 163 -12.96 -8.90 -1.17
C VAL A 163 -12.22 -8.96 0.17
N PHE A 164 -11.53 -10.07 0.45
CA PHE A 164 -10.68 -10.20 1.62
C PHE A 164 -9.59 -9.13 1.64
N GLN A 165 -8.84 -8.96 0.54
CA GLN A 165 -7.74 -8.00 0.50
C GLN A 165 -8.20 -6.58 0.83
N ILE A 166 -9.27 -6.08 0.19
CA ILE A 166 -9.78 -4.74 0.51
C ILE A 166 -10.38 -4.65 1.92
N SER A 167 -10.91 -5.76 2.44
CA SER A 167 -11.42 -5.82 3.83
C SER A 167 -10.29 -5.66 4.85
N VAL A 168 -9.14 -6.29 4.61
CA VAL A 168 -7.93 -6.14 5.44
C VAL A 168 -7.49 -4.67 5.47
N VAL A 169 -7.45 -4.01 4.31
CA VAL A 169 -7.07 -2.60 4.22
C VAL A 169 -7.98 -1.72 5.07
N TYR A 170 -9.31 -1.82 4.90
CA TYR A 170 -10.26 -1.02 5.69
C TYR A 170 -10.16 -1.31 7.18
N PHE A 171 -10.12 -2.58 7.57
CA PHE A 171 -10.07 -2.96 8.97
C PHE A 171 -8.83 -2.38 9.67
N PHE A 172 -7.63 -2.56 9.09
CA PHE A 172 -6.40 -2.05 9.69
C PHE A 172 -6.26 -0.52 9.58
N ALA A 173 -6.78 0.10 8.51
CA ALA A 173 -6.84 1.55 8.43
C ALA A 173 -7.74 2.16 9.51
N GLY A 174 -8.84 1.49 9.86
CA GLY A 174 -9.73 1.87 10.96
C GLY A 174 -9.11 1.59 12.32
N LEU A 175 -8.50 0.42 12.52
CA LEU A 175 -7.83 0.06 13.76
C LEU A 175 -6.72 1.05 14.11
N ALA A 176 -5.93 1.47 13.11
CA ALA A 176 -4.86 2.44 13.31
C ALA A 176 -5.36 3.84 13.71
N LYS A 177 -6.62 4.17 13.40
CA LYS A 177 -7.31 5.41 13.81
C LYS A 177 -7.89 5.34 15.22
N VAL A 178 -7.86 4.17 15.88
CA VAL A 178 -8.29 4.03 17.29
C VAL A 178 -7.15 4.49 18.20
N ASN A 179 -6.95 5.81 18.27
CA ASN A 179 -5.93 6.44 19.11
C ASN A 179 -6.36 7.85 19.59
N PRO A 180 -5.76 8.37 20.67
CA PRO A 180 -6.15 9.66 21.25
C PRO A 180 -6.09 10.83 20.26
N ASP A 181 -5.02 10.93 19.47
CA ASP A 181 -4.81 12.03 18.51
C ASP A 181 -5.87 12.06 17.41
N TRP A 182 -6.31 10.87 16.96
CA TRP A 182 -7.37 10.79 15.97
C TRP A 182 -8.72 11.18 16.57
N PHE A 183 -9.07 10.69 17.76
CA PHE A 183 -10.36 11.01 18.40
C PHE A 183 -10.49 12.47 18.84
N SER A 184 -9.37 13.14 19.16
CA SER A 184 -9.33 14.60 19.38
C SER A 184 -9.45 15.40 18.08
N GLY A 185 -9.25 14.77 16.92
CA GLY A 185 -9.25 15.40 15.61
C GLY A 185 -7.96 16.15 15.28
N THR A 186 -6.86 15.86 15.99
CA THR A 186 -5.58 16.58 15.84
C THR A 186 -5.06 16.56 14.40
N PRO A 187 -4.98 15.41 13.69
CA PRO A 187 -4.52 15.41 12.29
C PRO A 187 -5.41 16.25 11.38
N MET A 188 -6.74 16.16 11.54
CA MET A 188 -7.69 16.94 10.73
C MET A 188 -7.57 18.44 10.99
N ASN A 189 -7.35 18.85 12.24
CA ASN A 189 -7.11 20.25 12.61
C ASN A 189 -5.85 20.81 11.94
N ILE A 190 -4.85 19.96 11.65
CA ILE A 190 -3.64 20.37 10.95
C ILE A 190 -3.88 20.42 9.43
N TRP A 191 -4.60 19.44 8.87
CA TRP A 191 -4.71 19.28 7.41
C TRP A 191 -5.78 20.14 6.75
N LEU A 192 -6.96 20.28 7.37
CA LEU A 192 -8.09 20.99 6.75
C LEU A 192 -7.84 22.49 6.52
N PRO A 193 -7.20 23.24 7.44
CA PRO A 193 -6.91 24.65 7.22
C PRO A 193 -6.02 24.90 5.99
N ALA A 194 -5.09 23.99 5.68
CA ALA A 194 -4.25 24.07 4.48
C ALA A 194 -5.07 23.99 3.17
N ARG A 195 -6.34 23.62 3.25
CA ARG A 195 -7.32 23.53 2.14
C ARG A 195 -8.42 24.59 2.22
N GLY A 196 -8.32 25.55 3.16
CA GLY A 196 -9.31 26.63 3.32
C GLY A 196 -9.44 27.55 2.09
N HIS A 197 -8.44 27.54 1.20
CA HIS A 197 -8.44 28.32 -0.04
C HIS A 197 -9.36 27.77 -1.14
N TYR A 198 -9.98 26.58 -0.96
CA TYR A 198 -10.90 26.02 -1.94
C TYR A 198 -12.18 26.85 -2.06
N TYR A 199 -12.49 27.28 -3.29
CA TYR A 199 -13.59 28.22 -3.53
C TYR A 199 -14.96 27.69 -3.06
N ILE A 200 -15.26 26.42 -3.31
CA ILE A 200 -16.59 25.84 -3.02
C ILE A 200 -16.68 25.30 -1.59
N ILE A 201 -15.68 24.53 -1.16
CA ILE A 201 -15.74 23.80 0.13
C ILE A 201 -14.90 24.44 1.23
N GLY A 202 -13.99 25.38 0.92
CA GLY A 202 -13.09 26.02 1.89
C GLY A 202 -13.80 26.60 3.12
N PRO A 203 -14.91 27.37 2.97
CA PRO A 203 -15.65 27.90 4.13
C PRO A 203 -16.20 26.81 5.07
N LEU A 204 -16.53 25.64 4.53
CA LEU A 204 -16.95 24.47 5.31
C LEU A 204 -15.73 23.81 5.99
N LEU A 205 -14.61 23.67 5.26
CA LEU A 205 -13.37 23.08 5.78
C LEU A 205 -12.79 23.83 6.98
N SER A 206 -13.05 25.14 7.07
CA SER A 206 -12.61 26.00 8.17
C SER A 206 -13.49 25.94 9.43
N GLN A 207 -14.58 25.16 9.44
CA GLN A 207 -15.48 25.08 10.59
C GLN A 207 -14.86 24.28 11.75
N PRO A 208 -14.93 24.76 13.01
CA PRO A 208 -14.24 24.14 14.15
C PRO A 208 -14.78 22.76 14.54
N TRP A 209 -16.04 22.44 14.19
CA TRP A 209 -16.64 21.13 14.47
C TRP A 209 -16.27 20.06 13.45
N LEU A 210 -15.86 20.46 12.24
CA LEU A 210 -15.65 19.53 11.12
C LEU A 210 -14.45 18.58 11.33
N PRO A 211 -13.28 19.01 11.84
CA PRO A 211 -12.17 18.12 12.14
C PRO A 211 -12.57 16.91 13.00
N LYS A 212 -13.37 17.15 14.05
CA LYS A 212 -13.83 16.09 14.94
C LYS A 212 -14.86 15.19 14.25
N LEU A 213 -15.81 15.76 13.50
CA LEU A 213 -16.76 14.96 12.72
C LEU A 213 -16.05 14.06 11.71
N MET A 214 -15.08 14.60 10.95
CA MET A 214 -14.34 13.83 9.96
C MET A 214 -13.49 12.73 10.59
N SER A 215 -12.93 12.97 11.78
CA SER A 215 -12.13 11.97 12.48
C SER A 215 -13.00 10.80 12.98
N TRP A 216 -14.09 11.09 13.71
CA TRP A 216 -15.03 10.07 14.16
C TRP A 216 -15.73 9.36 13.00
N GLY A 217 -16.10 10.10 11.96
CA GLY A 217 -16.68 9.55 10.73
C GLY A 217 -15.70 8.62 9.99
N GLY A 218 -14.42 8.99 9.90
CA GLY A 218 -13.39 8.20 9.23
C GLY A 218 -13.12 6.86 9.91
N VAL A 219 -12.97 6.85 11.24
CA VAL A 219 -12.77 5.58 11.99
C VAL A 219 -14.02 4.69 11.95
N ALA A 220 -15.22 5.28 12.09
CA ALA A 220 -16.46 4.54 11.99
C ALA A 220 -16.65 3.94 10.59
N PHE A 221 -16.36 4.70 9.54
CA PHE A 221 -16.42 4.21 8.16
C PHE A 221 -15.47 3.03 7.96
N ASP A 222 -14.18 3.19 8.27
CA ASP A 222 -13.16 2.17 8.03
C ASP A 222 -13.47 0.85 8.76
N LEU A 223 -13.95 0.91 10.02
CA LEU A 223 -14.29 -0.27 10.80
C LEU A 223 -15.63 -0.93 10.40
N LEU A 224 -16.62 -0.14 9.97
CA LEU A 224 -17.98 -0.64 9.72
C LEU A 224 -18.30 -0.93 8.26
N VAL A 225 -17.53 -0.39 7.30
CA VAL A 225 -17.82 -0.57 5.86
C VAL A 225 -17.84 -2.05 5.50
N VAL A 226 -16.90 -2.86 5.99
CA VAL A 226 -16.82 -4.30 5.70
C VAL A 226 -18.02 -5.08 6.26
N PRO A 227 -18.31 -5.07 7.58
CA PRO A 227 -19.43 -5.84 8.12
C PRO A 227 -20.78 -5.41 7.51
N LEU A 228 -20.97 -4.11 7.26
CA LEU A 228 -22.20 -3.59 6.65
C LEU A 228 -22.31 -3.90 5.15
N MET A 229 -21.19 -4.03 4.41
CA MET A 229 -21.23 -4.52 3.03
C MET A 229 -21.47 -6.04 2.95
N LEU A 230 -21.01 -6.81 3.93
CA LEU A 230 -21.29 -8.24 4.04
C LEU A 230 -22.77 -8.50 4.35
N TRP A 231 -23.41 -7.65 5.16
CA TRP A 231 -24.83 -7.74 5.49
C TRP A 231 -25.72 -7.25 4.33
N PRO A 232 -26.47 -8.14 3.63
CA PRO A 232 -27.18 -7.77 2.40
C PRO A 232 -28.17 -6.59 2.50
N PRO A 233 -28.94 -6.41 3.59
CA PRO A 233 -29.89 -5.29 3.72
C PRO A 233 -29.24 -3.90 3.73
N THR A 234 -28.03 -3.78 4.27
CA THR A 234 -27.31 -2.50 4.41
C THR A 234 -26.46 -2.17 3.19
N ARG A 235 -26.02 -3.18 2.43
CA ARG A 235 -25.03 -3.09 1.35
C ARG A 235 -25.18 -1.89 0.40
N ARG A 236 -26.38 -1.64 -0.14
CA ARG A 236 -26.59 -0.54 -1.11
C ARG A 236 -26.36 0.84 -0.49
N TRP A 237 -26.75 1.00 0.78
CA TRP A 237 -26.60 2.24 1.52
C TRP A 237 -25.15 2.44 1.95
N THR A 238 -24.52 1.38 2.46
CA THR A 238 -23.10 1.37 2.80
C THR A 238 -22.22 1.67 1.59
N PHE A 239 -22.55 1.15 0.41
CA PHE A 239 -21.83 1.49 -0.80
C PHE A 239 -21.98 2.97 -1.17
N GLY A 240 -23.18 3.54 -1.01
CA GLY A 240 -23.39 4.98 -1.18
C GLY A 240 -22.53 5.82 -0.23
N VAL A 241 -22.43 5.40 1.04
CA VAL A 241 -21.53 6.03 2.03
C VAL A 241 -20.05 5.87 1.63
N ALA A 242 -19.66 4.70 1.12
CA ALA A 242 -18.29 4.47 0.65
C ALA A 242 -17.92 5.35 -0.54
N VAL A 243 -18.83 5.51 -1.51
CA VAL A 243 -18.65 6.43 -2.62
C VAL A 243 -18.51 7.87 -2.10
N PHE A 244 -19.40 8.31 -1.21
CA PHE A 244 -19.32 9.64 -0.62
C PHE A 244 -17.98 9.86 0.11
N PHE A 245 -17.58 8.95 0.99
CA PHE A 245 -16.32 9.02 1.74
C PHE A 245 -15.10 9.17 0.82
N HIS A 246 -15.01 8.32 -0.21
CA HIS A 246 -13.90 8.34 -1.17
C HIS A 246 -13.91 9.59 -2.06
N LEU A 247 -15.09 10.07 -2.48
CA LEU A 247 -15.21 11.32 -3.22
C LEU A 247 -14.82 12.53 -2.37
N THR A 248 -15.19 12.56 -1.09
CA THR A 248 -14.75 13.59 -0.16
C THR A 248 -13.23 13.57 0.00
N ASN A 249 -12.63 12.39 0.16
CA ASN A 249 -11.19 12.26 0.28
C ASN A 249 -10.42 12.72 -0.96
N VAL A 250 -10.86 12.35 -2.17
CA VAL A 250 -10.20 12.83 -3.40
C VAL A 250 -10.36 14.34 -3.57
N SER A 251 -11.53 14.89 -3.20
CA SER A 251 -11.82 16.32 -3.36
C SER A 251 -11.04 17.19 -2.36
N ILE A 252 -10.82 16.71 -1.13
CA ILE A 252 -10.14 17.47 -0.08
C ILE A 252 -8.62 17.24 -0.12
N PHE A 253 -8.19 15.98 -0.27
CA PHE A 253 -6.80 15.58 -0.06
C PHE A 253 -6.07 15.20 -1.35
N GLY A 254 -6.77 15.08 -2.49
CA GLY A 254 -6.13 14.82 -3.79
C GLY A 254 -5.43 13.45 -3.87
N ILE A 255 -6.02 12.40 -3.29
CA ILE A 255 -5.37 11.08 -3.05
C ILE A 255 -5.23 10.20 -4.32
N GLY A 256 -4.88 10.77 -5.47
CA GLY A 256 -4.59 10.02 -6.70
C GLY A 256 -5.68 9.03 -7.12
N THR A 257 -5.30 7.83 -7.60
CA THR A 257 -6.26 6.80 -8.05
C THR A 257 -6.88 5.99 -6.91
N PHE A 258 -6.35 6.05 -5.69
CA PHE A 258 -6.73 5.16 -4.59
C PHE A 258 -8.23 5.21 -4.21
N PRO A 259 -8.90 6.39 -4.10
CA PRO A 259 -10.34 6.45 -3.83
C PRO A 259 -11.18 5.72 -4.89
N TRP A 260 -10.82 5.86 -6.16
CA TRP A 260 -11.49 5.18 -7.28
C TRP A 260 -11.27 3.67 -7.23
N TYR A 261 -10.03 3.25 -6.95
CA TYR A 261 -9.69 1.85 -6.74
C TYR A 261 -10.50 1.25 -5.59
N SER A 262 -10.60 1.96 -4.47
CA SER A 262 -11.32 1.51 -3.28
C SER A 262 -12.82 1.37 -3.54
N ILE A 263 -13.43 2.32 -4.25
CA ILE A 263 -14.83 2.18 -4.71
C ILE A 263 -14.99 0.94 -5.60
N ALA A 264 -14.10 0.75 -6.58
CA ALA A 264 -14.18 -0.39 -7.50
C ALA A 264 -14.04 -1.73 -6.77
N MET A 265 -13.08 -1.86 -5.85
CA MET A 265 -12.91 -3.07 -5.04
C MET A 265 -14.08 -3.29 -4.08
N THR A 266 -14.63 -2.22 -3.48
CA THR A 266 -15.80 -2.30 -2.59
C THR A 266 -17.07 -2.74 -3.36
N ALA A 267 -17.16 -2.46 -4.67
CA ALA A 267 -18.25 -2.94 -5.50
C ALA A 267 -18.28 -4.49 -5.58
N LEU A 268 -17.14 -5.18 -5.39
CA LEU A 268 -17.05 -6.65 -5.45
C LEU A 268 -17.87 -7.38 -4.36
N PHE A 269 -18.35 -6.66 -3.35
CA PHE A 269 -19.29 -7.20 -2.36
C PHE A 269 -20.72 -7.40 -2.92
N PHE A 270 -21.05 -6.79 -4.06
CA PHE A 270 -22.35 -6.99 -4.70
C PHE A 270 -22.47 -8.37 -5.37
N PRO A 271 -23.69 -8.93 -5.48
CA PRO A 271 -23.89 -10.20 -6.17
C PRO A 271 -23.55 -10.06 -7.66
N PRO A 272 -23.18 -11.17 -8.33
CA PRO A 272 -22.78 -11.12 -9.73
C PRO A 272 -23.84 -10.57 -10.70
N THR A 273 -25.11 -10.67 -10.34
CA THR A 273 -26.23 -10.09 -11.10
C THR A 273 -26.13 -8.58 -11.25
N SER A 274 -25.55 -7.87 -10.28
CA SER A 274 -25.31 -6.42 -10.37
C SER A 274 -24.35 -6.09 -11.51
N PHE A 275 -23.29 -6.88 -11.70
CA PHE A 275 -22.29 -6.66 -12.74
C PHE A 275 -22.82 -6.97 -14.14
N ARG A 276 -23.70 -7.97 -14.28
CA ARG A 276 -24.38 -8.25 -15.55
C ARG A 276 -25.30 -7.12 -16.02
N ARG A 277 -25.78 -6.26 -15.12
CA ARG A 277 -26.62 -5.10 -15.47
C ARG A 277 -25.80 -3.90 -15.95
N LEU A 278 -24.48 -3.88 -15.71
CA LEU A 278 -23.62 -2.79 -16.14
C LEU A 278 -23.56 -2.73 -17.67
N VAL A 279 -23.70 -1.51 -18.22
CA VAL A 279 -23.74 -1.28 -19.67
C VAL A 279 -22.49 -1.85 -20.37
N ILE A 280 -21.33 -1.72 -19.73
CA ILE A 280 -20.04 -2.21 -20.24
C ILE A 280 -19.96 -3.74 -20.32
N LEU A 281 -20.73 -4.48 -19.52
CA LEU A 281 -20.66 -5.95 -19.44
C LEU A 281 -21.89 -6.68 -19.99
N ARG A 282 -23.08 -6.06 -19.96
CA ARG A 282 -24.37 -6.73 -20.19
C ARG A 282 -24.49 -7.51 -21.51
N ARG A 283 -23.77 -7.09 -22.55
CA ARG A 283 -23.77 -7.75 -23.88
C ARG A 283 -22.46 -8.47 -24.22
N LYS A 284 -21.48 -8.47 -23.32
CA LYS A 284 -20.11 -8.96 -23.58
C LYS A 284 -19.81 -10.29 -22.90
N LEU A 285 -20.66 -10.71 -21.96
CA LEU A 285 -20.49 -11.93 -21.19
C LEU A 285 -21.41 -13.05 -21.70
N PRO A 286 -20.93 -14.30 -21.76
CA PRO A 286 -21.78 -15.45 -22.07
C PRO A 286 -22.86 -15.66 -20.99
N PRO A 287 -23.97 -16.37 -21.30
CA PRO A 287 -24.94 -16.80 -20.30
C PRO A 287 -24.26 -17.59 -19.16
N TYR A 288 -24.72 -17.38 -17.93
CA TYR A 288 -24.19 -18.10 -16.77
C TYR A 288 -24.54 -19.59 -16.85
N ILE A 289 -23.52 -20.44 -16.80
CA ILE A 289 -23.67 -21.89 -16.74
C ILE A 289 -22.82 -22.35 -15.55
N PRO A 290 -23.43 -22.89 -14.48
CA PRO A 290 -22.69 -23.34 -13.32
C PRO A 290 -21.76 -24.51 -13.69
N ILE A 291 -20.53 -24.47 -13.18
CA ILE A 291 -19.52 -25.51 -13.36
C ILE A 291 -19.28 -26.20 -12.02
N ALA A 292 -19.35 -27.54 -11.98
CA ALA A 292 -19.11 -28.33 -10.78
C ALA A 292 -17.61 -28.43 -10.44
N PHE A 293 -16.97 -27.31 -10.08
CA PHE A 293 -15.53 -27.27 -9.78
C PHE A 293 -15.11 -28.23 -8.66
N ASN A 294 -16.02 -28.53 -7.73
CA ASN A 294 -15.77 -29.50 -6.66
C ASN A 294 -15.63 -30.95 -7.14
N GLU A 295 -16.12 -31.26 -8.33
CA GLU A 295 -16.05 -32.59 -8.94
C GLU A 295 -14.97 -32.62 -10.04
N GLN A 296 -14.87 -31.54 -10.81
CA GLN A 296 -13.93 -31.45 -11.94
C GLN A 296 -12.47 -31.21 -11.51
N LEU A 297 -12.22 -30.50 -10.41
CA LEU A 297 -10.85 -30.22 -9.95
C LEU A 297 -10.33 -31.36 -9.07
N ARG A 298 -9.09 -31.79 -9.36
CA ARG A 298 -8.36 -32.76 -8.54
C ARG A 298 -8.36 -32.33 -7.07
N PRO A 299 -8.66 -33.24 -6.11
CA PRO A 299 -8.68 -32.92 -4.68
C PRO A 299 -7.40 -32.23 -4.20
N GLN A 300 -6.22 -32.69 -4.66
CA GLN A 300 -4.92 -32.13 -4.30
C GLN A 300 -4.82 -30.65 -4.69
N LEU A 301 -5.25 -30.29 -5.90
CA LEU A 301 -5.22 -28.90 -6.37
C LEU A 301 -6.13 -28.00 -5.51
N ARG A 302 -7.30 -28.50 -5.12
CA ARG A 302 -8.20 -27.75 -4.22
C ARG A 302 -7.57 -27.52 -2.86
N THR A 303 -6.89 -28.52 -2.31
CA THR A 303 -6.13 -28.39 -1.06
C THR A 303 -4.98 -27.40 -1.22
N THR A 304 -4.19 -27.47 -2.29
CA THR A 304 -3.08 -26.52 -2.55
C THR A 304 -3.59 -25.08 -2.63
N ILE A 305 -4.68 -24.83 -3.35
CA ILE A 305 -5.31 -23.50 -3.41
C ILE A 305 -5.79 -23.08 -2.01
N GLY A 306 -6.41 -23.98 -1.24
CA GLY A 306 -6.84 -23.70 0.13
C GLY A 306 -5.67 -23.31 1.04
N VAL A 307 -4.54 -24.01 0.95
CA VAL A 307 -3.31 -23.70 1.69
C VAL A 307 -2.75 -22.34 1.25
N PHE A 308 -2.67 -22.07 -0.05
CA PHE A 308 -2.25 -20.77 -0.58
C PHE A 308 -3.10 -19.63 -0.02
N LEU A 309 -4.44 -19.76 -0.06
CA LEU A 309 -5.36 -18.74 0.46
C LEU A 309 -5.18 -18.56 1.98
N GLY A 310 -4.98 -19.65 2.72
CA GLY A 310 -4.73 -19.61 4.15
C GLY A 310 -3.41 -18.90 4.50
N LEU A 311 -2.34 -19.21 3.77
CA LEU A 311 -1.03 -18.56 3.94
C LEU A 311 -1.09 -17.08 3.56
N TYR A 312 -1.74 -16.74 2.44
CA TYR A 312 -1.93 -15.35 2.03
C TYR A 312 -2.70 -14.57 3.10
N ALA A 313 -3.81 -15.13 3.60
CA ALA A 313 -4.58 -14.50 4.68
C ALA A 313 -3.76 -14.35 5.96
N LEU A 314 -2.98 -15.37 6.34
CA LEU A 314 -2.10 -15.30 7.50
C LEU A 314 -1.10 -14.16 7.37
N VAL A 315 -0.42 -14.03 6.23
CA VAL A 315 0.55 -12.94 5.99
C VAL A 315 -0.14 -11.57 6.04
N GLN A 316 -1.28 -11.42 5.35
CA GLN A 316 -2.01 -10.15 5.30
C GLN A 316 -2.59 -9.71 6.66
N LEU A 317 -2.78 -10.64 7.60
CA LEU A 317 -3.18 -10.33 8.97
C LEU A 317 -1.97 -10.14 9.91
N ALA A 318 -0.94 -10.99 9.78
CA ALA A 318 0.22 -10.97 10.66
C ALA A 318 1.12 -9.76 10.43
N VAL A 319 1.34 -9.36 9.17
CA VAL A 319 2.23 -8.23 8.84
C VAL A 319 1.74 -6.93 9.47
N PRO A 320 0.45 -6.53 9.36
CA PRO A 320 -0.04 -5.33 10.05
C PRO A 320 -0.01 -5.41 11.59
N LEU A 321 -0.19 -6.61 12.15
CA LEU A 321 -0.19 -6.84 13.60
C LEU A 321 1.22 -6.85 14.20
N ARG A 322 2.28 -7.03 13.39
CA ARG A 322 3.66 -7.17 13.89
C ARG A 322 4.13 -5.96 14.72
N GLN A 323 3.57 -4.78 14.47
CA GLN A 323 3.91 -3.58 15.23
C GLN A 323 3.66 -3.73 16.74
N TYR A 324 2.67 -4.54 17.14
CA TYR A 324 2.38 -4.79 18.55
C TYR A 324 3.44 -5.67 19.23
N ALA A 325 4.25 -6.39 18.45
CA ALA A 325 5.36 -7.18 18.97
C ALA A 325 6.63 -6.34 19.22
N TYR A 326 6.77 -5.18 18.57
CA TYR A 326 7.94 -4.30 18.73
C TYR A 326 7.82 -3.36 19.94
N GLY A 327 6.61 -3.17 20.47
CA GLY A 327 6.37 -2.25 21.58
C GLY A 327 6.42 -0.78 21.17
N GLY A 328 6.10 0.10 22.12
CA GLY A 328 6.11 1.55 21.89
C GLY A 328 4.97 2.06 20.99
N ASN A 329 5.09 3.32 20.58
CA ASN A 329 4.14 3.98 19.71
C ASN A 329 4.65 3.96 18.27
N SER A 330 4.10 3.09 17.41
CA SER A 330 4.48 2.99 15.99
C SER A 330 4.23 4.28 15.21
N SER A 331 3.42 5.20 15.75
CA SER A 331 3.29 6.55 15.21
C SER A 331 4.43 7.50 15.53
N TRP A 332 5.20 7.20 16.56
CA TRP A 332 6.44 7.88 16.88
C TRP A 332 7.66 7.18 16.30
N THR A 333 7.85 5.88 16.57
CA THR A 333 9.08 5.16 16.24
C THR A 333 9.15 4.64 14.79
N GLU A 334 8.01 4.55 14.09
CA GLU A 334 7.84 3.88 12.79
C GLU A 334 8.01 2.35 12.82
N ASP A 335 8.15 1.76 14.00
CA ASP A 335 8.30 0.32 14.13
C ASP A 335 7.06 -0.41 13.63
N GLY A 336 7.27 -1.27 12.63
CA GLY A 336 6.17 -1.98 11.99
C GLY A 336 5.18 -1.08 11.27
N HIS A 337 5.50 0.19 10.97
CA HIS A 337 4.55 1.12 10.33
C HIS A 337 4.25 0.77 8.86
N ASN A 338 5.30 0.57 8.05
CA ASN A 338 5.15 0.17 6.66
C ASN A 338 4.37 -1.15 6.57
N PHE A 339 3.58 -1.33 5.53
CA PHE A 339 2.78 -2.53 5.28
C PHE A 339 1.66 -2.82 6.30
N SER A 340 1.40 -1.90 7.23
CA SER A 340 0.38 -2.07 8.28
C SER A 340 -0.93 -1.35 7.99
N TRP A 341 -1.12 -0.85 6.77
CA TRP A 341 -2.31 -0.11 6.33
C TRP A 341 -2.59 1.15 7.16
N HIS A 342 -1.55 1.76 7.71
CA HIS A 342 -1.63 3.02 8.40
C HIS A 342 -1.78 4.16 7.39
N MET A 343 -3.01 4.37 6.92
CA MET A 343 -3.34 5.36 5.89
C MET A 343 -3.77 6.67 6.53
N MET A 344 -2.98 7.73 6.30
CA MET A 344 -3.22 9.09 6.80
C MET A 344 -3.58 9.13 8.28
N LEU A 345 -2.57 9.05 9.15
CA LEU A 345 -2.78 9.06 10.61
C LEU A 345 -2.16 10.25 11.33
N ARG A 346 -1.07 10.80 10.77
CA ARG A 346 -0.20 11.73 11.48
C ARG A 346 0.50 12.70 10.54
N SER A 347 0.90 13.83 11.11
CA SER A 347 1.90 14.72 10.54
C SER A 347 3.20 14.58 11.32
N LYS A 348 4.30 14.36 10.58
CA LYS A 348 5.65 14.46 11.11
C LYS A 348 6.41 15.53 10.33
N GLY A 349 7.26 16.27 11.03
CA GLY A 349 8.17 17.25 10.46
C GLY A 349 9.31 17.51 11.44
N GLY A 350 10.26 18.36 11.08
CA GLY A 350 11.35 18.68 11.99
C GLY A 350 12.64 18.99 11.25
N HIS A 351 13.73 18.91 12.01
CA HIS A 351 15.06 19.24 11.54
C HIS A 351 16.01 18.09 11.85
N LEU A 352 16.85 17.72 10.88
CA LEU A 352 17.87 16.71 11.03
C LEU A 352 19.19 17.18 10.41
N PHE A 353 20.28 17.03 11.15
CA PHE A 353 21.64 17.12 10.61
C PHE A 353 22.52 16.02 11.19
N TYR A 354 23.61 15.71 10.50
CA TYR A 354 24.63 14.78 11.00
C TYR A 354 25.84 15.56 11.50
N ARG A 355 26.35 15.15 12.67
CA ARG A 355 27.61 15.59 13.22
C ARG A 355 28.62 14.48 12.97
N VAL A 356 29.62 14.77 12.15
CA VAL A 356 30.65 13.82 11.72
C VAL A 356 31.95 14.17 12.43
N VAL A 357 32.56 13.17 13.06
CA VAL A 357 33.85 13.30 13.74
C VAL A 357 34.86 12.40 13.05
N LEU A 358 36.05 12.93 12.78
CA LEU A 358 37.19 12.22 12.20
C LEU A 358 38.27 12.07 13.30
N PRO A 359 38.31 10.93 14.03
CA PRO A 359 39.18 10.79 15.20
C PRO A 359 40.66 11.00 14.89
N ALA A 360 41.11 10.60 13.69
CA ALA A 360 42.51 10.73 13.27
C ALA A 360 43.00 12.19 13.17
N THR A 361 42.11 13.13 12.82
CA THR A 361 42.45 14.55 12.67
C THR A 361 41.89 15.42 13.80
N GLY A 362 40.92 14.90 14.57
CA GLY A 362 40.13 15.68 15.52
C GLY A 362 39.15 16.65 14.85
N GLU A 363 38.98 16.55 13.52
CA GLU A 363 38.04 17.40 12.78
C GLU A 363 36.60 16.98 13.06
N GLU A 364 35.75 17.97 13.33
CA GLU A 364 34.32 17.81 13.49
C GLU A 364 33.59 18.72 12.50
N ARG A 365 32.58 18.17 11.83
CA ARG A 365 31.80 18.91 10.85
C ARG A 365 30.32 18.53 10.88
N GLN A 366 29.49 19.52 10.59
CA GLN A 366 28.07 19.33 10.41
C GLN A 366 27.78 19.08 8.92
N ILE A 367 26.94 18.09 8.64
CA ILE A 367 26.48 17.72 7.30
C ILE A 367 24.96 17.87 7.23
N ASP A 368 24.50 18.59 6.21
CA ASP A 368 23.08 18.66 5.86
C ASP A 368 22.71 17.43 5.01
N PRO A 369 21.66 16.66 5.38
CA PRO A 369 21.17 15.58 4.54
C PRO A 369 20.86 16.00 3.09
N LEU A 370 20.41 17.23 2.87
CA LEU A 370 20.05 17.74 1.54
C LEU A 370 21.25 17.86 0.59
N ASP A 371 22.48 17.74 1.10
CA ASP A 371 23.68 17.61 0.26
C ASP A 371 23.74 16.27 -0.49
N TYR A 372 22.95 15.26 -0.06
CA TYR A 372 22.99 13.88 -0.58
C TYR A 372 21.66 13.40 -1.16
N ILE A 373 20.55 13.91 -0.63
CA ILE A 373 19.20 13.41 -0.93
C ILE A 373 18.25 14.53 -1.33
N THR A 374 17.19 14.18 -2.07
CA THR A 374 16.21 15.18 -2.52
C THR A 374 15.39 15.75 -1.36
N PRO A 375 14.75 16.93 -1.52
CA PRO A 375 13.80 17.44 -0.54
C PRO A 375 12.62 16.49 -0.26
N HIS A 376 12.21 15.69 -1.25
CA HIS A 376 11.16 14.69 -1.05
C HIS A 376 11.68 13.52 -0.20
N GLN A 377 12.86 12.99 -0.53
CA GLN A 377 13.53 11.96 0.27
C GLN A 377 13.76 12.42 1.72
N TYR A 378 14.18 13.67 1.93
CA TYR A 378 14.36 14.24 3.28
C TYR A 378 13.04 14.24 4.06
N ARG A 379 11.96 14.78 3.47
CA ARG A 379 10.63 14.74 4.10
C ARG A 379 10.17 13.32 4.40
N SER A 380 10.47 12.38 3.52
CA SER A 380 10.16 10.96 3.72
C SER A 380 11.03 10.32 4.81
N MET A 381 12.30 10.71 4.95
CA MET A 381 13.24 10.21 5.96
C MET A 381 12.90 10.74 7.37
N MET A 382 12.37 11.95 7.47
CA MET A 382 12.08 12.58 8.76
C MET A 382 11.21 11.71 9.66
N GLY A 383 11.77 11.35 10.83
CA GLY A 383 11.11 10.50 11.81
C GLY A 383 11.08 9.01 11.45
N LYS A 384 11.89 8.54 10.48
CA LYS A 384 12.09 7.13 10.12
C LYS A 384 13.52 6.67 10.45
N PRO A 385 13.72 5.95 11.58
CA PRO A 385 15.05 5.56 12.07
C PRO A 385 15.88 4.81 11.02
N ASP A 386 15.28 3.83 10.34
CA ASP A 386 16.01 3.02 9.35
C ASP A 386 16.58 3.85 8.19
N MET A 387 15.87 4.91 7.74
CA MET A 387 16.39 5.79 6.70
C MET A 387 17.48 6.73 7.24
N ILE A 388 17.34 7.24 8.47
CA ILE A 388 18.38 8.04 9.12
C ILE A 388 19.69 7.23 9.22
N LEU A 389 19.59 5.97 9.63
CA LEU A 389 20.74 5.07 9.72
C LEU A 389 21.34 4.78 8.33
N GLU A 390 20.51 4.59 7.30
CA GLU A 390 20.98 4.32 5.94
C GLU A 390 21.83 5.46 5.38
N LEU A 391 21.36 6.71 5.55
CA LEU A 391 22.10 7.87 5.09
C LEU A 391 23.38 8.10 5.90
N ALA A 392 23.36 7.84 7.21
CA ALA A 392 24.58 7.84 8.03
C ALA A 392 25.61 6.84 7.48
N HIS A 393 25.21 5.62 7.15
CA HIS A 393 26.11 4.64 6.54
C HIS A 393 26.63 5.06 5.17
N HIS A 394 25.81 5.71 4.34
CA HIS A 394 26.26 6.26 3.07
C HIS A 394 27.35 7.32 3.26
N ILE A 395 27.13 8.28 4.17
CA ILE A 395 28.12 9.32 4.52
C ILE A 395 29.42 8.68 5.03
N ARG A 396 29.33 7.70 5.93
CA ARG A 396 30.48 6.93 6.45
C ARG A 396 31.27 6.32 5.31
N ASN A 397 30.61 5.56 4.44
CA ASN A 397 31.27 4.85 3.35
C ASN A 397 31.92 5.80 2.34
N LYS A 398 31.29 6.94 2.04
CA LYS A 398 31.87 7.98 1.18
C LYS A 398 33.15 8.55 1.77
N LEU A 399 33.17 8.81 3.08
CA LEU A 399 34.36 9.33 3.77
C LEU A 399 35.49 8.31 3.88
N LEU A 400 35.17 7.05 4.17
CA LEU A 400 36.16 5.98 4.13
C LEU A 400 36.78 5.84 2.73
N ALA A 401 35.98 5.96 1.68
CA ALA A 401 36.45 5.95 0.29
C ALA A 401 37.31 7.18 -0.07
N GLN A 402 37.20 8.28 0.66
CA GLN A 402 38.05 9.47 0.53
C GLN A 402 39.39 9.35 1.29
N GLY A 403 39.64 8.23 1.98
CA GLY A 403 40.91 7.93 2.64
C GLY A 403 40.92 8.16 4.15
N HIS A 404 39.78 8.51 4.76
CA HIS A 404 39.68 8.55 6.22
C HIS A 404 39.67 7.13 6.79
N SER A 405 40.49 6.87 7.81
CA SER A 405 40.62 5.53 8.41
C SER A 405 39.45 5.15 9.33
N GLU A 406 38.87 6.15 9.99
CA GLU A 406 37.78 6.00 10.95
C GLU A 406 36.85 7.22 10.86
N VAL A 407 35.54 6.97 10.98
CA VAL A 407 34.49 7.98 10.85
C VAL A 407 33.40 7.69 11.87
N GLU A 408 33.12 8.65 12.73
CA GLU A 408 31.98 8.60 13.65
C GLU A 408 30.86 9.52 13.15
N ILE A 409 29.62 9.07 13.29
CA ILE A 409 28.46 9.83 12.82
C ILE A 409 27.39 9.83 13.90
N TYR A 410 26.99 11.03 14.30
CA TYR A 410 25.94 11.27 15.27
C TYR A 410 24.80 12.02 14.58
N ALA A 411 23.56 11.60 14.80
CA ALA A 411 22.41 12.32 14.25
C ALA A 411 21.82 13.25 15.29
N HIS A 412 21.54 14.50 14.90
CA HIS A 412 20.74 15.42 15.68
C HIS A 412 19.39 15.56 14.98
N CYS A 413 18.37 14.89 15.52
CA CYS A 413 17.02 14.92 14.96
C CYS A 413 16.03 15.49 15.99
N LEU A 414 15.45 16.64 15.67
CA LEU A 414 14.32 17.21 16.39
C LEU A 414 13.05 16.94 15.58
N LEU A 415 12.12 16.20 16.17
CA LEU A 415 10.88 15.77 15.52
C LEU A 415 9.66 16.48 16.12
N ILE A 416 8.84 17.03 15.24
CA ILE A 416 7.51 17.57 15.51
C ILE A 416 6.51 16.48 15.14
N TYR A 417 5.63 16.11 16.07
CA TYR A 417 4.64 15.06 15.88
C TYR A 417 3.23 15.56 16.23
N ASN A 418 2.35 15.57 15.24
CA ASN A 418 0.94 15.98 15.38
C ASN A 418 0.77 17.35 16.08
N GLY A 419 1.63 18.32 15.75
CA GLY A 419 1.56 19.69 16.27
C GLY A 419 2.15 19.87 17.69
N ARG A 420 2.64 18.79 18.33
CA ARG A 420 3.40 18.90 19.58
C ARG A 420 4.74 19.62 19.35
N PRO A 421 5.31 20.30 20.37
CA PRO A 421 6.63 20.92 20.27
C PRO A 421 7.71 19.94 19.82
N ALA A 422 8.74 20.45 19.14
CA ALA A 422 9.85 19.63 18.68
C ALA A 422 10.58 18.97 19.86
N ARG A 423 10.85 17.67 19.76
CA ARG A 423 11.59 16.88 20.76
C ARG A 423 12.74 16.12 20.10
N PRO A 424 13.83 15.83 20.83
CA PRO A 424 14.84 14.87 20.38
C PRO A 424 14.20 13.53 20.01
N PHE A 425 14.46 13.05 18.80
CA PHE A 425 13.95 11.77 18.29
C PHE A 425 14.97 10.64 18.41
N VAL A 426 16.25 10.98 18.34
CA VAL A 426 17.37 10.05 18.37
C VAL A 426 18.36 10.51 19.42
N ASP A 427 19.06 9.57 20.07
CA ASP A 427 20.15 9.90 20.97
C ASP A 427 21.36 10.40 20.17
N SER A 428 21.66 11.69 20.29
CA SER A 428 22.75 12.35 19.57
C SER A 428 24.15 11.96 20.08
N ASN A 429 24.25 11.13 21.11
CA ASN A 429 25.52 10.62 21.63
C ASN A 429 25.86 9.22 21.12
N ILE A 430 24.96 8.59 20.37
CA ILE A 430 25.19 7.25 19.81
C ILE A 430 25.80 7.37 18.42
N ASN A 431 26.94 6.72 18.23
CA ASN A 431 27.63 6.65 16.94
C ASN A 431 26.89 5.71 15.98
N LEU A 432 26.07 6.27 15.09
CA LEU A 432 25.31 5.57 14.07
C LEU A 432 26.19 4.84 13.06
N ALA A 433 27.45 5.26 12.87
CA ALA A 433 28.38 4.58 11.97
C ALA A 433 28.66 3.13 12.37
N THR A 434 28.39 2.74 13.62
CA THR A 434 28.60 1.39 14.15
C THR A 434 27.32 0.58 14.30
N GLN A 435 26.16 1.24 14.19
CA GLN A 435 24.86 0.61 14.38
C GLN A 435 24.50 -0.27 13.18
N ARG A 436 23.64 -1.27 13.40
CA ARG A 436 23.19 -2.20 12.34
C ARG A 436 21.71 -2.05 12.10
N ARG A 437 21.29 -2.16 10.84
CA ARG A 437 19.87 -2.26 10.49
C ARG A 437 19.29 -3.53 11.10
N GLN A 438 18.10 -3.44 11.67
CA GLN A 438 17.42 -4.58 12.27
C GLN A 438 15.90 -4.49 12.10
N LEU A 439 15.24 -5.62 12.30
CA LEU A 439 13.79 -5.66 12.43
C LEU A 439 13.41 -5.28 13.86
N GLY A 440 12.49 -4.32 14.00
CA GLY A 440 12.00 -3.86 15.30
C GLY A 440 12.72 -2.60 15.79
N ALA A 441 12.51 -2.29 17.07
CA ALA A 441 12.93 -1.04 17.68
C ALA A 441 14.46 -0.88 17.68
N TYR A 442 14.92 0.35 17.49
CA TYR A 442 16.31 0.75 17.68
C TYR A 442 16.49 1.35 19.08
N GLU A 443 17.51 0.93 19.82
CA GLU A 443 17.78 1.42 21.18
C GLU A 443 18.09 2.91 21.23
N TRP A 444 18.63 3.46 20.14
CA TRP A 444 18.99 4.87 20.00
C TRP A 444 17.80 5.78 19.61
N VAL A 445 16.60 5.22 19.42
CA VAL A 445 15.37 6.00 19.19
C VAL A 445 14.75 6.32 20.53
N LEU A 446 14.63 7.61 20.83
CA LEU A 446 14.09 8.08 22.11
C LEU A 446 12.57 7.90 22.16
N PRO A 447 11.99 7.51 23.30
CA PRO A 447 10.54 7.37 23.43
C PRO A 447 9.83 8.72 23.32
N LEU A 448 8.54 8.69 22.96
CA LEU A 448 7.68 9.86 23.08
C LEU A 448 7.35 10.04 24.57
N GLU A 449 7.95 11.04 25.21
CA GLU A 449 7.55 11.48 26.55
C GLU A 449 6.26 12.32 26.44
N ASP A 450 5.27 12.00 27.28
CA ASP A 450 3.97 12.70 27.33
C ASP A 450 4.05 14.14 27.87
#